data_AF-A0A1U7NPJ2-F1
#
_entry.id   AF-A0A1U7NPJ2-F1
#
_cell.length_a   1.000
_cell.length_b   1.000
_cell.length_c   1.000
_cell.angle_alpha   90.00
_cell.angle_beta   90.00
_cell.angle_gamma   90.00
#
_symmetry.space_group_name_H-M   'P 1'
#
loop_
_entity.id
_entity.type
_entity.pdbx_description
1 polymer ?
#
loop_
_entity_poly.entity_id
_entity_poly.type
_entity_poly.pdbx_seq_one_letter_code
_entity_poly.pdbx_strand_id
1 'polypeptide(L)'
;MDQDLKESLECMYEICDEVEKTLGAKLHLNYPLKTLLKTEWMVFIMHLSFSDLKIHPEERGFLYDSLGFRFSDEEMEAFMAETDLEHFATTISYTLQVFVQADNHLFSKYGKISLAATALYEVYETLGLAAVSVDGEINIQEYNDLFSYLRMLSAYMNRNLLSLQNHQTQ
;
A
#
# COMPACT_ATOMS: atom_id res chain seq x y z
N MET A 1 5.56 17.46 -4.75
CA MET A 1 5.63 16.00 -5.01
C MET A 1 6.13 15.71 -6.43
N ASP A 2 6.85 14.61 -6.61
CA ASP A 2 7.24 14.08 -7.93
C ASP A 2 6.00 13.74 -8.79
N GLN A 3 6.02 14.15 -10.05
CA GLN A 3 4.92 13.93 -10.99
C GLN A 3 4.73 12.44 -11.29
N ASP A 4 5.83 11.68 -11.33
CA ASP A 4 5.81 10.24 -11.64
C ASP A 4 5.13 9.44 -10.52
N LEU A 5 5.40 9.81 -9.25
CA LEU A 5 4.70 9.22 -8.10
C LEU A 5 3.20 9.53 -8.17
N LYS A 6 2.82 10.76 -8.49
CA LYS A 6 1.40 11.14 -8.61
C LYS A 6 0.66 10.28 -9.62
N GLU A 7 1.24 10.12 -10.80
CA GLU A 7 0.67 9.32 -11.89
C GLU A 7 0.57 7.84 -11.50
N SER A 8 1.57 7.34 -10.78
CA SER A 8 1.55 5.96 -10.25
C SER A 8 0.42 5.75 -9.25
N LEU A 9 0.19 6.69 -8.33
CA LEU A 9 -0.91 6.60 -7.35
C LEU A 9 -2.28 6.63 -8.04
N GLU A 10 -2.48 7.53 -9.02
CA GLU A 10 -3.73 7.61 -9.77
C GLU A 10 -3.98 6.34 -10.62
N CYS A 11 -2.94 5.83 -11.28
CA CYS A 11 -3.00 4.56 -12.01
C CYS A 11 -3.45 3.41 -11.10
N MET A 12 -2.94 3.34 -9.88
CA MET A 12 -3.36 2.32 -8.92
C MET A 12 -4.83 2.45 -8.49
N TYR A 13 -5.37 3.66 -8.41
CA TYR A 13 -6.80 3.84 -8.16
C TYR A 13 -7.65 3.34 -9.32
N GLU A 14 -7.20 3.51 -10.57
CA GLU A 14 -7.87 2.91 -11.73
C GLU A 14 -7.78 1.38 -11.71
N ILE A 15 -6.62 0.82 -11.34
CA ILE A 15 -6.46 -0.63 -11.21
C ILE A 15 -7.37 -1.20 -10.10
N CYS A 16 -7.63 -0.46 -9.01
CA CYS A 16 -8.60 -0.88 -7.99
C CYS A 16 -9.98 -1.14 -8.60
N ASP A 17 -10.45 -0.25 -9.48
CA ASP A 17 -11.75 -0.41 -10.15
C ASP A 17 -11.75 -1.66 -11.06
N GLU A 18 -10.65 -1.98 -11.73
CA GLU A 18 -10.52 -3.19 -12.55
C GLU A 18 -10.43 -4.48 -11.71
N VAL A 19 -9.77 -4.43 -10.55
CA VAL A 19 -9.71 -5.53 -9.58
C VAL A 19 -11.09 -5.85 -9.03
N GLU A 20 -11.87 -4.83 -8.65
CA GLU A 20 -13.25 -4.99 -8.22
C GLU A 20 -14.12 -5.63 -9.31
N LYS A 21 -14.01 -5.16 -10.56
CA LYS A 21 -14.72 -5.75 -11.70
C LYS A 21 -14.33 -7.21 -11.93
N THR A 22 -13.04 -7.51 -11.80
CA THR A 22 -12.49 -8.87 -12.00
C THR A 22 -13.05 -9.86 -11.00
N LEU A 23 -13.16 -9.47 -9.73
CA LEU A 23 -13.67 -10.33 -8.67
C LEU A 23 -15.20 -10.33 -8.58
N GLY A 24 -15.85 -9.23 -8.95
CA GLY A 24 -17.30 -9.08 -9.00
C GLY A 24 -17.97 -9.54 -7.71
N ALA A 25 -18.97 -10.41 -7.83
CA ALA A 25 -19.74 -10.93 -6.69
C ALA A 25 -18.94 -11.75 -5.66
N LYS A 26 -17.67 -12.09 -5.94
CA LYS A 26 -16.80 -12.78 -4.97
C LYS A 26 -16.18 -11.84 -3.94
N LEU A 27 -16.20 -10.54 -4.23
CA LEU A 27 -15.64 -9.52 -3.38
C LEU A 27 -16.78 -8.77 -2.68
N HIS A 28 -16.77 -8.80 -1.35
CA HIS A 28 -17.72 -8.05 -0.53
C HIS A 28 -16.96 -6.97 0.22
N LEU A 29 -17.11 -5.72 -0.24
CA LEU A 29 -16.52 -4.56 0.42
C LEU A 29 -17.60 -3.68 1.02
N ASN A 30 -17.33 -3.14 2.21
CA ASN A 30 -18.15 -2.08 2.80
C ASN A 30 -17.84 -0.70 2.18
N TYR A 31 -16.65 -0.56 1.60
CA TYR A 31 -16.15 0.67 0.97
C TYR A 31 -15.43 0.34 -0.33
N PRO A 32 -15.39 1.24 -1.33
CA PRO A 32 -14.61 1.03 -2.53
C PRO A 32 -13.14 0.68 -2.21
N LEU A 33 -12.55 -0.25 -2.95
CA LEU A 33 -11.18 -0.73 -2.80
C LEU A 33 -10.17 0.40 -2.87
N LYS A 34 -10.39 1.39 -3.75
CA LYS A 34 -9.56 2.60 -3.80
C LYS A 34 -9.60 3.42 -2.51
N THR A 35 -10.74 3.46 -1.82
CA THR A 35 -10.87 4.14 -0.52
C THR A 35 -10.10 3.37 0.54
N LEU A 36 -10.23 2.05 0.56
CA LEU A 36 -9.45 1.19 1.46
C LEU A 36 -7.94 1.35 1.22
N LEU A 37 -7.51 1.39 -0.06
CA LEU A 37 -6.12 1.58 -0.43
C LEU A 37 -5.58 2.94 0.03
N LYS A 38 -6.35 4.01 -0.18
CA LYS A 38 -5.98 5.35 0.31
C LYS A 38 -5.77 5.38 1.82
N THR A 39 -6.67 4.74 2.57
CA THR A 39 -6.54 4.64 4.03
C THR A 39 -5.32 3.79 4.43
N GLU A 40 -5.08 2.65 3.77
CA GLU A 40 -3.90 1.84 4.03
C GLU A 40 -2.59 2.56 3.71
N TRP A 41 -2.53 3.34 2.64
CA TRP A 41 -1.35 4.16 2.33
C TRP A 41 -1.13 5.28 3.33
N MET A 42 -2.19 5.89 3.83
CA MET A 42 -2.09 6.87 4.90
C MET A 42 -1.50 6.23 6.17
N VAL A 43 -2.04 5.09 6.61
CA VAL A 43 -1.51 4.35 7.77
C VAL A 43 -0.09 3.85 7.53
N PHE A 44 0.25 3.45 6.30
CA PHE A 44 1.59 3.04 5.92
C PHE A 44 2.61 4.17 6.03
N ILE A 45 2.32 5.34 5.46
CA ILE A 45 3.17 6.53 5.62
C ILE A 45 3.26 6.89 7.11
N MET A 46 2.15 6.77 7.84
CA MET A 46 2.14 6.98 9.28
C MET A 46 2.95 5.95 10.06
N HIS A 47 3.12 4.74 9.57
CA HIS A 47 3.98 3.78 10.23
C HIS A 47 5.45 4.15 10.03
N LEU A 48 5.81 4.67 8.85
CA LEU A 48 7.20 4.97 8.50
C LEU A 48 7.73 6.24 9.17
N SER A 49 6.94 7.32 9.21
CA SER A 49 7.43 8.63 9.65
C SER A 49 7.29 8.88 11.16
N PHE A 50 6.58 8.00 11.91
CA PHE A 50 6.08 8.34 13.25
C PHE A 50 6.78 7.63 14.40
N SER A 51 8.11 7.59 14.36
CA SER A 51 8.88 6.95 15.43
C SER A 51 8.73 7.64 16.79
N ASP A 52 8.31 8.91 16.83
CA ASP A 52 8.15 9.73 18.05
C ASP A 52 6.70 10.13 18.40
N LEU A 53 5.71 9.55 17.70
CA LEU A 53 4.27 9.87 17.79
C LEU A 53 3.92 11.32 17.46
N LYS A 54 4.74 12.03 16.66
CA LYS A 54 4.45 13.40 16.20
C LYS A 54 4.51 13.49 14.68
N ILE A 55 3.67 14.38 14.14
CA ILE A 55 3.63 14.70 12.71
C ILE A 55 4.38 15.98 12.48
N HIS A 56 5.52 15.89 11.78
CA HIS A 56 6.21 17.07 11.32
C HIS A 56 5.42 17.76 10.19
N PRO A 57 5.45 19.10 10.07
CA PRO A 57 4.72 19.81 9.02
C PRO A 57 5.01 19.32 7.60
N GLU A 58 6.23 18.84 7.36
CA GLU A 58 6.69 18.32 6.07
C GLU A 58 6.00 16.99 5.71
N GLU A 59 5.89 16.07 6.66
CA GLU A 59 5.16 14.79 6.50
C GLU A 59 3.66 15.01 6.26
N ARG A 60 3.08 16.00 6.95
CA ARG A 60 1.68 16.40 6.72
C ARG A 60 1.49 16.97 5.32
N GLY A 61 2.43 17.81 4.87
CA GLY A 61 2.47 18.32 3.51
C GLY A 61 2.56 17.19 2.49
N PHE A 62 3.40 16.19 2.76
CA PHE A 62 3.53 15.00 1.92
C PHE A 62 2.22 14.19 1.84
N LEU A 63 1.58 13.88 2.98
CA LEU A 63 0.29 13.18 3.02
C LEU A 63 -0.79 13.93 2.22
N TYR A 64 -0.83 15.26 2.34
CA TYR A 64 -1.75 16.09 1.57
C TYR A 64 -1.43 16.05 0.07
N ASP A 65 -0.17 16.22 -0.31
CA ASP A 65 0.24 16.23 -1.72
C ASP A 65 0.03 14.86 -2.39
N SER A 66 0.33 13.77 -1.69
CA SER A 66 0.26 12.40 -2.22
C SER A 66 -1.14 11.81 -2.22
N LEU A 67 -1.89 11.98 -1.13
CA LEU A 67 -3.16 11.27 -0.94
C LEU A 67 -4.38 12.21 -0.92
N GLY A 68 -4.15 13.53 -0.85
CA GLY A 68 -5.20 14.55 -0.82
C GLY A 68 -5.83 14.74 0.55
N PHE A 69 -5.27 14.13 1.60
CA PHE A 69 -5.81 14.19 2.95
C PHE A 69 -5.52 15.53 3.62
N ARG A 70 -6.59 16.22 4.07
CA ARG A 70 -6.50 17.47 4.83
C ARG A 70 -7.00 17.20 6.24
N PHE A 71 -6.09 17.02 7.17
CA PHE A 71 -6.41 16.85 8.59
C PHE A 71 -5.92 18.06 9.38
N SER A 72 -6.67 18.44 10.41
CA SER A 72 -6.13 19.25 11.50
C SER A 72 -5.18 18.40 12.35
N ASP A 73 -4.35 19.06 13.15
CA ASP A 73 -3.46 18.41 14.12
C ASP A 73 -4.28 17.50 15.06
N GLU A 74 -5.42 17.99 15.55
CA GLU A 74 -6.33 17.27 16.45
C GLU A 74 -6.94 16.02 15.79
N GLU A 75 -7.38 16.12 14.54
CA GLU A 75 -7.94 14.98 13.79
C GLU A 75 -6.89 13.90 13.57
N MET A 76 -5.66 14.30 13.33
CA MET A 76 -4.58 13.36 13.06
C MET A 76 -4.06 12.71 14.34
N GLU A 77 -3.93 13.46 15.43
CA GLU A 77 -3.63 12.90 16.76
C GLU A 77 -4.71 11.89 17.20
N ALA A 78 -5.99 12.22 17.00
CA ALA A 78 -7.09 11.31 17.30
C ALA A 78 -7.04 10.05 16.44
N PHE A 79 -6.80 10.19 15.13
CA PHE A 79 -6.66 9.05 14.23
C PHE A 79 -5.49 8.15 14.66
N MET A 80 -4.35 8.73 15.03
CA MET A 80 -3.19 7.97 15.50
C MET A 80 -3.46 7.25 16.82
N ALA A 81 -4.16 7.89 17.76
CA ALA A 81 -4.50 7.27 19.05
C ALA A 81 -5.41 6.04 18.90
N GLU A 82 -6.22 5.99 17.83
CA GLU A 82 -7.11 4.87 17.51
C GLU A 82 -6.47 3.83 16.57
N THR A 83 -5.33 4.15 15.95
CA THR A 83 -4.66 3.30 14.96
C THR A 83 -3.60 2.44 15.63
N ASP A 84 -3.75 1.12 15.55
CA ASP A 84 -2.75 0.16 16.01
C ASP A 84 -1.62 0.00 14.98
N LEU A 85 -0.64 0.91 15.05
CA LEU A 85 0.51 0.93 14.13
C LEU A 85 1.44 -0.29 14.31
N GLU A 86 1.56 -0.83 15.52
CA GLU A 86 2.34 -2.05 15.78
C GLU A 86 1.70 -3.27 15.10
N HIS A 87 0.39 -3.40 15.21
CA HIS A 87 -0.35 -4.44 14.49
C HIS A 87 -0.26 -4.24 12.98
N PHE A 88 -0.37 -3.00 12.49
CA PHE A 88 -0.23 -2.70 11.07
C PHE A 88 1.12 -3.16 10.50
N ALA A 89 2.22 -2.88 11.19
CA ALA A 89 3.59 -3.22 10.77
C ALA A 89 3.79 -4.73 10.51
N THR A 90 2.96 -5.58 11.11
CA THR A 90 3.03 -7.05 11.02
C THR A 90 1.87 -7.68 10.27
N THR A 91 1.00 -6.87 9.67
CA THR A 91 -0.21 -7.33 8.99
C THR A 91 -0.11 -7.11 7.48
N ILE A 92 -0.46 -8.14 6.70
CA ILE A 92 -0.55 -7.99 5.25
C ILE A 92 -1.71 -7.07 4.91
N SER A 93 -1.43 -5.99 4.19
CA SER A 93 -2.43 -5.10 3.60
C SER A 93 -3.59 -5.89 2.98
N TYR A 94 -4.82 -5.54 3.36
CA TYR A 94 -6.02 -6.16 2.83
C TYR A 94 -6.11 -5.93 1.33
N THR A 95 -5.79 -4.72 0.86
CA THR A 95 -5.84 -4.41 -0.57
C THR A 95 -4.86 -5.28 -1.36
N LEU A 96 -3.64 -5.51 -0.87
CA LEU A 96 -2.72 -6.45 -1.52
C LEU A 96 -3.29 -7.88 -1.59
N GLN A 97 -3.97 -8.35 -0.54
CA GLN A 97 -4.61 -9.66 -0.55
C GLN A 97 -5.68 -9.74 -1.65
N VAL A 98 -6.49 -8.70 -1.82
CA VAL A 98 -7.52 -8.61 -2.86
C VAL A 98 -6.89 -8.59 -4.26
N PHE A 99 -5.81 -7.84 -4.45
CA PHE A 99 -5.07 -7.81 -5.72
C PHE A 99 -4.51 -9.18 -6.09
N VAL A 100 -3.90 -9.90 -5.13
CA VAL A 100 -3.42 -11.27 -5.34
C VAL A 100 -4.58 -12.22 -5.69
N GLN A 101 -5.75 -12.06 -5.06
CA GLN A 101 -6.94 -12.85 -5.40
C GLN A 101 -7.40 -12.60 -6.85
N ALA A 102 -7.35 -11.35 -7.32
CA ALA A 102 -7.72 -10.99 -8.68
C ALA A 102 -6.74 -11.58 -9.71
N ASP A 103 -5.44 -11.47 -9.48
CA ASP A 103 -4.41 -12.06 -10.33
C ASP A 103 -4.57 -13.58 -10.41
N ASN A 104 -4.78 -14.23 -9.25
CA ASN A 104 -5.06 -15.66 -9.19
C ASN A 104 -6.37 -16.05 -9.89
N HIS A 105 -7.40 -15.18 -9.85
CA HIS A 105 -8.64 -15.42 -10.55
C HIS A 105 -8.45 -15.42 -12.07
N LEU A 106 -7.71 -14.43 -12.59
CA LEU A 106 -7.39 -14.34 -14.01
C LEU A 106 -6.52 -15.50 -14.49
N PHE A 107 -5.53 -15.88 -13.68
CA PHE A 107 -4.64 -16.99 -14.00
C PHE A 107 -5.40 -18.33 -14.00
N SER A 108 -6.16 -18.63 -12.93
CA SER A 108 -6.89 -19.91 -12.82
C SER A 108 -7.99 -20.08 -13.87
N LYS A 109 -8.69 -19.00 -14.23
CA LYS A 109 -9.83 -19.07 -15.16
C LYS A 109 -9.42 -18.95 -16.62
N TYR A 110 -8.38 -18.17 -16.93
CA TYR A 110 -8.04 -17.81 -18.31
C TYR A 110 -6.58 -18.07 -18.69
N GLY A 111 -5.74 -18.54 -17.75
CA GLY A 111 -4.29 -18.68 -17.97
C GLY A 111 -3.58 -17.33 -18.17
N LYS A 112 -4.22 -16.21 -17.80
CA LYS A 112 -3.68 -14.86 -17.99
C LYS A 112 -2.87 -14.45 -16.76
N ILE A 113 -1.65 -13.97 -16.99
CA ILE A 113 -0.84 -13.34 -15.95
C ILE A 113 -1.23 -11.85 -15.92
N SER A 114 -1.72 -11.41 -14.77
CA SER A 114 -1.86 -9.99 -14.43
C SER A 114 -0.73 -9.63 -13.48
N LEU A 115 -0.25 -8.39 -13.58
CA LEU A 115 0.82 -7.84 -12.75
C LEU A 115 0.27 -6.81 -11.75
N ALA A 116 -1.04 -6.84 -11.46
CA ALA A 116 -1.67 -5.83 -10.61
C ALA A 116 -1.09 -5.87 -9.18
N ALA A 117 -0.92 -7.06 -8.59
CA ALA A 117 -0.31 -7.17 -7.26
C ALA A 117 1.15 -6.69 -7.25
N THR A 118 1.90 -7.00 -8.31
CA THR A 118 3.29 -6.54 -8.47
C THR A 118 3.35 -5.02 -8.62
N ALA A 119 2.47 -4.41 -9.42
CA ALA A 119 2.39 -2.96 -9.57
C ALA A 119 2.04 -2.28 -8.24
N LEU A 120 1.10 -2.83 -7.47
CA LEU A 120 0.79 -2.31 -6.13
C LEU A 120 2.01 -2.35 -5.20
N TYR A 121 2.79 -3.43 -5.24
CA TYR A 121 4.03 -3.54 -4.47
C TYR A 121 5.06 -2.46 -4.85
N GLU A 122 5.27 -2.23 -6.15
CA GLU A 122 6.19 -1.19 -6.64
C GLU A 122 5.75 0.21 -6.20
N VAL A 123 4.45 0.46 -6.12
CA VAL A 123 3.93 1.72 -5.57
C VAL A 123 4.14 1.83 -4.05
N TYR A 124 3.98 0.74 -3.27
CA TYR A 124 4.37 0.76 -1.86
C TYR A 124 5.85 1.09 -1.67
N GLU A 125 6.72 0.52 -2.50
CA GLU A 125 8.16 0.81 -2.47
C GLU A 125 8.45 2.27 -2.79
N THR A 126 7.89 2.78 -3.88
CA THR A 126 8.15 4.15 -4.36
C THR A 126 7.58 5.19 -3.40
N LEU A 127 6.34 4.97 -2.92
CA LEU A 127 5.69 5.83 -1.93
C LEU A 127 6.44 5.84 -0.61
N GLY A 128 6.88 4.66 -0.14
CA GLY A 128 7.63 4.52 1.10
C GLY A 128 8.99 5.20 1.03
N LEU A 129 9.74 5.02 -0.06
CA LEU A 129 11.02 5.69 -0.29
C LEU A 129 10.87 7.22 -0.31
N ALA A 130 9.80 7.71 -0.94
CA ALA A 130 9.48 9.14 -0.95
C ALA A 130 9.15 9.63 0.47
N ALA A 131 8.39 8.86 1.26
CA ALA A 131 7.98 9.21 2.62
C ALA A 131 9.18 9.31 3.59
N VAL A 132 10.09 8.34 3.58
CA VAL A 132 11.28 8.32 4.48
C VAL A 132 12.39 9.28 4.04
N SER A 133 12.19 10.01 2.94
CA SER A 133 13.14 10.98 2.41
C SER A 133 12.57 12.40 2.39
N VAL A 134 11.42 12.63 3.04
CA VAL A 134 10.69 13.91 2.99
C VAL A 134 11.51 15.07 3.55
N ASP A 135 12.22 14.85 4.65
CA ASP A 135 13.04 15.84 5.36
C ASP A 135 14.49 15.93 4.81
N GLY A 136 14.83 15.08 3.85
CA GLY A 136 16.17 14.99 3.26
C GLY A 136 17.20 14.22 4.10
N GLU A 137 16.83 13.68 5.26
CA GLU A 137 17.67 12.85 6.12
C GLU A 137 17.06 11.45 6.30
N ILE A 138 17.55 10.47 5.55
CA ILE A 138 17.07 9.09 5.72
C ILE A 138 17.47 8.56 7.10
N ASN A 139 16.51 8.43 8.00
CA ASN A 139 16.69 7.77 9.28
C ASN A 139 16.78 6.24 9.07
N ILE A 140 17.81 5.62 9.63
CA ILE A 140 18.04 4.17 9.53
C ILE A 140 16.84 3.37 10.04
N GLN A 141 16.14 3.86 11.06
CA GLN A 141 14.98 3.17 11.62
C GLN A 141 13.83 3.12 10.61
N GLU A 142 13.47 4.25 10.01
CA GLU A 142 12.39 4.36 9.02
C GLU A 142 12.69 3.53 7.78
N TYR A 143 13.95 3.52 7.34
CA TYR A 143 14.39 2.66 6.25
C TYR A 143 14.27 1.16 6.60
N ASN A 144 14.61 0.77 7.83
CA ASN A 144 14.46 -0.62 8.29
C ASN A 144 12.98 -1.02 8.40
N ASP A 145 12.10 -0.11 8.80
CA ASP A 145 10.66 -0.33 8.89
C ASP A 145 10.06 -0.49 7.48
N LEU A 146 10.42 0.40 6.55
CA LEU A 146 10.09 0.27 5.13
C LEU A 146 10.55 -1.07 4.56
N PHE A 147 11.82 -1.41 4.73
CA PHE A 147 12.39 -2.65 4.22
C PHE A 147 11.69 -3.88 4.80
N SER A 148 11.38 -3.87 6.09
CA SER A 148 10.68 -4.96 6.77
C SER A 148 9.26 -5.15 6.24
N TYR A 149 8.53 -4.06 6.04
CA TYR A 149 7.19 -4.08 5.49
C TYR A 149 7.18 -4.57 4.04
N LEU A 150 8.06 -4.05 3.18
CA LEU A 150 8.18 -4.51 1.79
C LEU A 150 8.56 -6.00 1.71
N ARG A 151 9.50 -6.46 2.55
CA ARG A 151 9.87 -7.88 2.60
C ARG A 151 8.67 -8.76 2.98
N MET A 152 7.82 -8.30 3.89
CA MET A 152 6.60 -8.99 4.27
C MET A 152 5.61 -9.09 3.09
N LEU A 153 5.36 -7.98 2.39
CA LEU A 153 4.48 -7.97 1.21
C LEU A 153 5.02 -8.89 0.09
N SER A 154 6.31 -8.80 -0.22
CA SER A 154 6.98 -9.65 -1.22
C SER A 154 6.91 -11.13 -0.85
N ALA A 155 7.18 -11.48 0.41
CA ALA A 155 7.07 -12.86 0.88
C ALA A 155 5.63 -13.39 0.76
N TYR A 156 4.62 -12.56 1.04
CA TYR A 156 3.23 -12.92 0.86
C TYR A 156 2.91 -13.16 -0.62
N MET A 157 3.30 -12.26 -1.54
CA MET A 157 3.06 -12.43 -2.97
C MET A 157 3.73 -13.69 -3.52
N ASN A 158 4.99 -13.93 -3.20
CA ASN A 158 5.74 -15.12 -3.63
C ASN A 158 5.08 -16.43 -3.18
N ARG A 159 4.43 -16.42 -2.00
CA ARG A 159 3.73 -17.59 -1.47
C ARG A 159 2.34 -17.79 -2.06
N ASN A 160 1.67 -16.73 -2.53
CA ASN A 160 0.25 -16.78 -2.85
C ASN A 160 -0.09 -16.57 -4.33
N LEU A 161 0.82 -16.02 -5.14
CA LEU A 161 0.59 -15.88 -6.58
C LEU A 161 0.79 -17.23 -7.29
N LEU A 162 -0.28 -17.74 -7.89
CA LEU A 162 -0.28 -19.01 -8.62
C LEU A 162 0.64 -18.99 -9.86
N SER A 163 0.80 -17.83 -10.48
CA SER A 163 1.70 -17.63 -11.63
C SER A 163 3.16 -17.88 -11.26
N LEU A 164 3.58 -17.56 -10.03
CA LEU A 164 4.96 -17.75 -9.55
C LEU A 164 5.22 -19.19 -9.09
N GLN A 165 4.20 -19.86 -8.55
CA GLN A 165 4.31 -21.24 -8.09
C GLN A 165 4.50 -22.23 -9.25
N ASN A 166 3.80 -22.03 -10.37
CA ASN A 166 3.84 -22.97 -11.50
C ASN A 166 5.19 -22.96 -12.27
N HIS A 167 6.04 -21.94 -12.07
CA HIS A 167 7.38 -21.89 -12.65
C HIS A 167 8.44 -22.65 -11.83
N GLN A 168 8.10 -23.18 -10.64
CA GLN A 168 9.02 -23.98 -9.82
C GLN A 168 8.89 -25.49 -10.06
N THR A 169 7.94 -25.91 -10.91
CA THR A 169 7.65 -27.34 -11.20
C THR A 169 7.91 -27.75 -12.65
N GLN A 170 8.63 -26.94 -13.43
CA GLN A 170 9.17 -27.31 -14.75
C GLN A 170 10.68 -27.33 -14.72
#